data_AF-A0A9P3HAW2-F1
#
_entry.id   AF-A0A9P3HAW2-F1
#
_cell.length_a   1.000
_cell.length_b   1.000
_cell.length_c   1.000
_cell.angle_alpha   90.00
_cell.angle_beta   90.00
_cell.angle_gamma   90.00
#
_symmetry.space_group_name_H-M   'P 1'
#
loop_
_entity.id
_entity.type
_entity.pdbx_description
1 polymer ?
#
loop_
_entity_poly.entity_id
_entity_poly.type
_entity_poly.pdbx_seq_one_letter_code
_entity_poly.pdbx_strand_id
1 'polypeptide(L)'
;MVNYQFQAFANSNNTLLVGKMIAVTSLGLYAGTALTFNTVIMPSLRKFSSSSSLAIWHESFQVSKVQQLSLTAVGVATNAGLFHKTKNPFYLYSAVALALTFPLSILGLRPISNKLIAIREANTVQGKANSLKDSESDDSVVDRLLSRWNLVHGARTALSVGALLSALYAIIADDSVHFILFK
;
A
#
# COMPACT_ATOMS: atom_id res chain seq x y z
N MET A 1 33.75 -16.44 -15.51
CA MET A 1 33.53 -15.59 -14.32
C MET A 1 32.04 -15.40 -13.99
N VAL A 2 31.16 -15.16 -14.98
CA VAL A 2 29.70 -15.02 -14.81
C VAL A 2 29.02 -16.24 -14.15
N ASN A 3 29.42 -17.47 -14.51
CA ASN A 3 28.83 -18.70 -13.94
C ASN A 3 29.05 -18.85 -12.42
N TYR A 4 30.20 -18.43 -11.89
CA TYR A 4 30.50 -18.54 -10.46
C TYR A 4 29.69 -17.53 -9.63
N GLN A 5 29.47 -16.32 -10.15
CA GLN A 5 28.65 -15.31 -9.48
C GLN A 5 27.18 -15.70 -9.47
N PHE A 6 26.67 -16.30 -10.55
CA PHE A 6 25.30 -16.79 -10.61
C PHE A 6 25.07 -17.99 -9.68
N GLN A 7 26.02 -18.93 -9.60
CA GLN A 7 25.97 -20.04 -8.65
C GLN A 7 26.07 -19.59 -7.19
N ALA A 8 26.90 -18.59 -6.90
CA ALA A 8 26.98 -17.99 -5.56
C ALA A 8 25.67 -17.29 -5.18
N PHE A 9 25.03 -16.56 -6.10
CA PHE A 9 23.71 -15.97 -5.88
C PHE A 9 22.61 -17.04 -5.71
N ALA A 10 22.66 -18.10 -6.51
CA ALA A 10 21.71 -19.21 -6.48
C ALA A 10 21.90 -20.17 -5.29
N ASN A 11 22.90 -19.94 -4.43
CA ASN A 11 22.98 -20.68 -3.18
C ASN A 11 21.76 -20.37 -2.31
N SER A 12 21.21 -21.41 -1.68
CA SER A 12 19.96 -21.38 -0.92
C SER A 12 19.90 -20.26 0.13
N ASN A 13 21.02 -20.01 0.83
CA ASN A 13 21.12 -18.96 1.86
C ASN A 13 21.01 -17.54 1.27
N ASN A 14 21.66 -17.27 0.13
CA ASN A 14 21.61 -15.96 -0.51
C ASN A 14 20.24 -15.69 -1.12
N THR A 15 19.61 -16.71 -1.70
CA THR A 15 18.24 -16.61 -2.23
C THR A 15 17.23 -16.31 -1.12
N LEU A 16 17.36 -16.93 0.05
CA LEU A 16 16.51 -16.65 1.21
C LEU A 16 16.70 -15.22 1.74
N LEU A 17 17.94 -14.77 1.87
CA LEU A 17 18.25 -13.41 2.32
C LEU A 17 17.67 -12.36 1.37
N VAL A 18 17.89 -12.52 0.07
CA VAL A 18 17.34 -11.62 -0.96
C VAL A 18 15.81 -11.63 -0.95
N GLY A 19 15.18 -12.80 -0.82
CA GLY A 19 13.74 -12.91 -0.68
C GLY A 19 13.21 -12.17 0.55
N LYS A 20 13.84 -12.33 1.71
CA LYS A 20 13.49 -11.62 2.95
C LYS A 20 13.58 -10.10 2.79
N MET A 21 14.65 -9.60 2.15
CA MET A 21 14.82 -8.16 1.87
C MET A 21 13.74 -7.62 0.94
N ILE A 22 13.44 -8.32 -0.16
CA ILE A 22 12.40 -7.90 -1.12
C ILE A 22 11.02 -7.90 -0.45
N ALA A 23 10.71 -8.93 0.35
CA ALA A 23 9.45 -9.04 1.06
C ALA A 23 9.25 -7.85 2.02
N VAL A 24 10.21 -7.58 2.90
CA VAL A 24 10.12 -6.50 3.89
C VAL A 24 10.10 -5.13 3.21
N THR A 25 10.94 -4.90 2.20
CA THR A 25 10.97 -3.62 1.46
C THR A 25 9.63 -3.36 0.80
N SER A 26 9.07 -4.38 0.13
CA SER A 26 7.79 -4.24 -0.57
C SER A 26 6.64 -3.93 0.39
N LEU A 27 6.57 -4.68 1.50
CA LEU A 27 5.57 -4.49 2.55
C LEU A 27 5.75 -3.14 3.27
N GLY A 28 6.99 -2.76 3.57
CA GLY A 28 7.33 -1.51 4.25
C GLY A 28 6.95 -0.28 3.42
N LEU A 29 7.29 -0.26 2.14
CA LEU A 29 6.88 0.80 1.22
C LEU A 29 5.36 0.87 1.11
N TYR A 30 4.68 -0.28 1.00
CA TYR A 30 3.22 -0.31 0.92
C TYR A 30 2.59 0.26 2.19
N ALA A 31 2.97 -0.27 3.35
CA ALA A 31 2.42 0.13 4.64
C ALA A 31 2.73 1.60 4.95
N GLY A 32 3.94 2.07 4.64
CA GLY A 32 4.35 3.46 4.81
C GLY A 32 3.53 4.44 3.95
N THR A 33 3.34 4.12 2.67
CA THR A 33 2.45 4.93 1.79
C THR A 33 1.01 4.92 2.32
N ALA A 34 0.51 3.75 2.75
CA ALA A 34 -0.86 3.63 3.24
C ALA A 34 -1.07 4.42 4.56
N LEU A 35 -0.13 4.35 5.49
CA LEU A 35 -0.13 5.13 6.74
C LEU A 35 -0.11 6.63 6.46
N THR A 36 0.71 7.08 5.51
CA THR A 36 0.80 8.49 5.12
C THR A 36 -0.55 9.06 4.67
N PHE A 37 -1.35 8.26 3.93
CA PHE A 37 -2.70 8.68 3.56
C PHE A 37 -3.59 8.97 4.77
N ASN A 38 -3.65 8.04 5.72
CA ASN A 38 -4.55 8.15 6.86
C ASN A 38 -4.09 9.21 7.88
N THR A 39 -2.78 9.38 8.06
CA THR A 39 -2.19 10.19 9.14
C THR A 39 -1.78 11.59 8.71
N VAL A 40 -1.42 11.80 7.44
CA VAL A 40 -0.89 13.08 6.95
C VAL A 40 -1.81 13.68 5.89
N ILE A 41 -2.05 12.95 4.79
CA ILE A 41 -2.77 13.49 3.64
C ILE A 41 -4.22 13.81 4.04
N MET A 42 -4.96 12.83 4.54
CA MET A 42 -6.39 13.00 4.84
C MET A 42 -6.70 14.08 5.88
N PRO A 43 -5.97 14.17 7.01
CA PRO A 43 -6.14 15.29 7.93
C PRO A 43 -5.81 16.65 7.32
N SER A 44 -4.87 16.71 6.39
CA SER A 44 -4.49 17.95 5.71
C SER A 44 -5.56 18.42 4.72
N LEU A 45 -6.23 17.49 4.01
CA LEU A 45 -7.29 17.82 3.05
C LEU A 45 -8.43 18.60 3.71
N ARG A 46 -8.78 18.28 4.95
CA ARG A 46 -9.86 18.97 5.70
C ARG A 46 -9.62 20.47 5.94
N LYS A 47 -8.42 20.98 5.67
CA LYS A 47 -8.07 22.40 5.82
C LYS A 47 -8.26 23.21 4.55
N PHE A 48 -8.60 22.57 3.43
CA PHE A 48 -8.76 23.21 2.12
C PHE A 48 -10.21 23.13 1.66
N SER A 49 -10.58 23.96 0.66
CA SER A 49 -11.86 23.81 -0.03
C SER A 49 -11.97 22.43 -0.68
N SER A 50 -13.19 21.97 -0.95
CA SER A 50 -13.40 20.63 -1.52
C SER A 50 -12.76 20.46 -2.88
N SER A 51 -12.78 21.50 -3.70
CA SER A 51 -12.15 21.49 -5.03
C SER A 51 -10.64 21.29 -4.94
N SER A 52 -9.96 22.04 -4.07
CA SER A 52 -8.53 21.86 -3.80
C SER A 52 -8.23 20.49 -3.18
N SER A 53 -9.07 20.05 -2.25
CA SER A 53 -8.94 18.75 -1.59
C SER A 53 -9.04 17.58 -2.57
N LEU A 54 -10.02 17.63 -3.48
CA LEU A 54 -10.22 16.62 -4.53
C LEU A 54 -9.05 16.60 -5.51
N ALA A 55 -8.50 17.75 -5.88
CA ALA A 55 -7.33 17.82 -6.75
C ALA A 55 -6.12 17.13 -6.09
N ILE A 56 -5.78 17.51 -4.86
CA ILE A 56 -4.65 16.93 -4.12
C ILE A 56 -4.85 15.43 -3.88
N TRP A 57 -6.06 15.04 -3.46
CA TRP A 57 -6.41 13.64 -3.26
C TRP A 57 -6.27 12.83 -4.55
N HIS A 58 -6.78 13.34 -5.67
CA HIS A 58 -6.74 12.64 -6.96
C HIS A 58 -5.31 12.38 -7.42
N GLU A 59 -4.46 13.41 -7.44
CA GLU A 59 -3.06 13.26 -7.86
C GLU A 59 -2.30 12.29 -6.96
N SER A 60 -2.47 12.41 -5.63
CA SER A 60 -1.86 11.50 -4.66
C SER A 60 -2.36 10.05 -4.86
N PHE A 61 -3.65 9.88 -5.13
CA PHE A 61 -4.29 8.58 -5.33
C PHE A 61 -3.79 7.88 -6.59
N GLN A 62 -3.64 8.58 -7.72
CA GLN A 62 -3.21 7.97 -8.98
C GLN A 62 -1.80 7.40 -8.89
N VAL A 63 -0.86 8.18 -8.35
CA VAL A 63 0.53 7.74 -8.16
C VAL A 63 0.58 6.53 -7.24
N SER A 64 -0.12 6.61 -6.11
CA SER A 64 -0.12 5.56 -5.10
C SER A 64 -0.81 4.29 -5.56
N LYS A 65 -1.82 4.37 -6.43
CA LYS A 65 -2.52 3.21 -7.01
C LYS A 65 -1.55 2.33 -7.79
N VAL A 66 -0.72 2.93 -8.65
CA VAL A 66 0.26 2.19 -9.47
C VAL A 66 1.32 1.55 -8.58
N GLN A 67 1.88 2.33 -7.65
CA GLN A 67 2.89 1.85 -6.72
C GLN A 67 2.37 0.68 -5.87
N GLN A 68 1.19 0.82 -5.27
CA GLN A 68 0.63 -0.20 -4.38
C GLN A 68 0.26 -1.49 -5.12
N LEU A 69 -0.15 -1.42 -6.39
CA LEU A 69 -0.40 -2.62 -7.20
C LEU A 69 0.89 -3.43 -7.41
N SER A 70 1.98 -2.77 -7.82
CA SER A 70 3.27 -3.42 -8.03
C SER A 70 3.84 -4.00 -6.73
N LEU A 71 3.77 -3.25 -5.63
CA LEU A 71 4.22 -3.71 -4.32
C LEU A 71 3.39 -4.88 -3.79
N THR A 72 2.08 -4.91 -4.08
CA THR A 72 1.22 -6.06 -3.72
C THR A 72 1.68 -7.30 -4.46
N ALA A 73 1.86 -7.21 -5.79
CA ALA A 73 2.24 -8.36 -6.61
C ALA A 73 3.60 -8.94 -6.16
N VAL A 74 4.61 -8.09 -6.01
CA VAL A 74 5.94 -8.49 -5.55
C VAL A 74 5.87 -9.04 -4.12
N GLY A 75 5.23 -8.31 -3.20
CA GLY A 75 5.12 -8.70 -1.80
C GLY A 75 4.43 -10.06 -1.61
N VAL A 76 3.30 -10.29 -2.27
CA VAL A 76 2.56 -11.56 -2.19
C VAL A 76 3.40 -12.70 -2.78
N ALA A 77 3.97 -12.53 -3.98
CA ALA A 77 4.75 -13.57 -4.64
C ALA A 77 6.00 -13.95 -3.81
N THR A 78 6.73 -12.96 -3.29
CA THR A 78 7.93 -13.21 -2.50
C THR A 78 7.60 -13.87 -1.15
N ASN A 79 6.57 -13.41 -0.44
CA ASN A 79 6.17 -14.04 0.84
C ASN A 79 5.63 -15.47 0.63
N ALA A 80 4.87 -15.72 -0.43
CA ALA A 80 4.43 -17.08 -0.78
C ALA A 80 5.63 -18.00 -1.11
N GLY A 81 6.63 -17.47 -1.83
CA GLY A 81 7.88 -18.18 -2.11
C GLY A 81 8.68 -18.50 -0.83
N LEU A 82 8.77 -17.54 0.10
CA LEU A 82 9.41 -17.75 1.40
C LEU A 82 8.68 -18.82 2.21
N PHE A 83 7.36 -18.78 2.30
CA PHE A 83 6.57 -19.84 2.95
C PHE A 83 6.86 -21.21 2.34
N HIS A 84 6.93 -21.30 1.01
CA HIS A 84 7.21 -22.57 0.34
C HIS A 84 8.59 -23.14 0.74
N LYS A 85 9.59 -22.29 0.95
CA LYS A 85 10.97 -22.67 1.31
C LYS A 85 11.18 -22.92 2.80
N THR A 86 10.69 -22.04 3.67
CA THR A 86 10.94 -22.11 5.12
C THR A 86 9.86 -22.88 5.88
N LYS A 87 8.68 -23.08 5.27
CA LYS A 87 7.46 -23.61 5.90
C LYS A 87 6.96 -22.79 7.09
N ASN A 88 7.50 -21.58 7.30
CA ASN A 88 7.09 -20.70 8.37
C ASN A 88 5.72 -20.05 8.02
N PRO A 89 4.64 -20.34 8.78
CA PRO A 89 3.29 -19.90 8.43
C PRO A 89 3.10 -18.38 8.46
N PHE A 90 3.96 -17.62 9.15
CA PHE A 90 3.85 -16.16 9.22
C PHE A 90 4.13 -15.48 7.88
N TYR A 91 4.93 -16.09 7.00
CA TYR A 91 5.06 -15.63 5.61
C TYR A 91 3.75 -15.82 4.82
N LEU A 92 3.01 -16.90 5.09
CA LEU A 92 1.70 -17.12 4.47
C LEU A 92 0.68 -16.10 4.98
N TYR A 93 0.64 -15.84 6.29
CA TYR A 93 -0.24 -14.82 6.88
C TYR A 93 0.04 -13.43 6.30
N SER A 94 1.32 -13.08 6.15
CA SER A 94 1.76 -11.85 5.46
C SER A 94 1.23 -11.78 4.02
N ALA A 95 1.43 -12.84 3.23
CA ALA A 95 0.97 -12.89 1.83
C ALA A 95 -0.55 -12.75 1.73
N VAL A 96 -1.30 -13.48 2.57
CA VAL A 96 -2.78 -13.45 2.58
C VAL A 96 -3.29 -12.07 3.01
N ALA A 97 -2.75 -11.50 4.09
CA ALA A 97 -3.16 -10.18 4.57
C ALA A 97 -2.91 -9.10 3.51
N LEU A 98 -1.76 -9.13 2.82
CA LEU A 98 -1.47 -8.20 1.73
C LEU A 98 -2.40 -8.45 0.53
N ALA A 99 -2.67 -9.69 0.16
CA ALA A 99 -3.58 -10.02 -0.93
C ALA A 99 -5.02 -9.54 -0.66
N LEU A 100 -5.50 -9.62 0.59
CA LEU A 100 -6.83 -9.14 1.01
C LEU A 100 -7.00 -7.62 0.87
N THR A 101 -5.92 -6.86 0.72
CA THR A 101 -6.02 -5.42 0.40
C THR A 101 -6.65 -5.18 -0.98
N PHE A 102 -6.53 -6.13 -1.91
CA PHE A 102 -7.08 -6.03 -3.26
C PHE A 102 -8.62 -6.09 -3.30
N PRO A 103 -9.31 -7.11 -2.73
CA PRO A 103 -10.76 -7.12 -2.68
C PRO A 103 -11.31 -5.92 -1.90
N LEU A 104 -10.65 -5.50 -0.81
CA LEU A 104 -11.03 -4.28 -0.09
C LEU A 104 -10.94 -3.02 -0.97
N SER A 105 -9.92 -2.94 -1.82
CA SER A 105 -9.76 -1.84 -2.78
C SER A 105 -10.85 -1.84 -3.84
N ILE A 106 -11.22 -3.01 -4.39
CA ILE A 106 -12.25 -3.11 -5.43
C ILE A 106 -13.65 -2.86 -4.86
N LEU A 107 -14.00 -3.51 -3.75
CA LEU A 107 -15.35 -3.48 -3.20
C LEU A 107 -15.60 -2.24 -2.33
N GLY A 108 -14.58 -1.76 -1.62
CA GLY A 108 -14.69 -0.63 -0.71
C GLY A 108 -14.26 0.69 -1.32
N LEU A 109 -13.02 0.78 -1.81
CA LEU A 109 -12.45 2.07 -2.25
C LEU A 109 -12.93 2.50 -3.64
N ARG A 110 -12.94 1.60 -4.62
CA ARG A 110 -13.31 1.90 -6.01
C ARG A 110 -14.66 2.62 -6.16
N PRO A 111 -15.77 2.19 -5.54
CA PRO A 111 -17.05 2.89 -5.70
C PRO A 111 -17.00 4.31 -5.14
N ILE A 112 -16.26 4.55 -4.05
CA ILE A 112 -16.12 5.88 -3.44
C ILE A 112 -15.20 6.74 -4.32
N SER A 113 -14.07 6.20 -4.76
CA SER A 113 -13.14 6.87 -5.66
C SER A 113 -13.80 7.31 -6.95
N ASN A 114 -14.62 6.47 -7.57
CA ASN A 114 -15.33 6.82 -8.81
C ASN A 114 -16.29 8.01 -8.61
N LYS A 115 -16.97 8.09 -7.45
CA LYS A 115 -17.84 9.23 -7.12
C LYS A 115 -17.04 10.52 -6.94
N LEU A 116 -15.93 10.46 -6.20
CA LEU A 116 -15.04 11.61 -5.99
C LEU A 116 -14.45 12.11 -7.32
N ILE A 117 -14.05 11.18 -8.20
CA ILE A 117 -13.55 11.50 -9.55
C ILE A 117 -14.63 12.17 -10.39
N ALA A 118 -15.85 11.63 -10.40
CA ALA A 118 -16.97 12.21 -11.15
C ALA A 118 -17.32 13.64 -10.68
N ILE A 119 -17.31 13.90 -9.37
CA ILE A 119 -17.51 15.25 -8.82
C ILE A 119 -16.39 16.18 -9.28
N ARG A 120 -15.13 15.74 -9.20
CA ARG A 120 -13.99 16.52 -9.70
C ARG A 120 -14.15 16.86 -11.18
N GLU A 121 -14.47 15.88 -12.02
CA GLU A 121 -14.64 16.07 -13.46
C GLU A 121 -15.76 17.07 -13.77
N ALA A 122 -16.91 16.96 -13.10
CA ALA A 122 -18.04 17.88 -13.25
C ALA A 122 -17.73 19.34 -12.84
N ASN A 123 -16.77 19.51 -11.92
CA ASN A 123 -16.34 20.80 -11.37
C ASN A 123 -15.00 21.28 -11.95
N THR A 124 -14.51 20.66 -13.02
CA THR A 124 -13.32 21.11 -13.76
C THR A 124 -13.68 21.61 -15.16
N VAL A 125 -13.05 22.71 -15.58
CA VAL A 125 -13.10 23.21 -16.96
C VAL A 125 -11.66 23.24 -17.49
N GLN A 126 -11.39 22.53 -18.60
CA GLN A 126 -10.05 22.37 -19.16
C GLN A 126 -9.00 21.84 -18.16
N GLY A 127 -9.40 20.93 -17.26
CA GLY A 127 -8.50 20.32 -16.26
C GLY A 127 -8.14 21.23 -15.08
N LYS A 128 -8.71 22.43 -14.99
CA LYS A 128 -8.60 23.32 -13.84
C LYS A 128 -9.90 23.36 -13.06
N ALA A 129 -9.80 23.42 -11.73
CA ALA A 129 -10.93 23.64 -10.84
C ALA A 129 -11.71 24.89 -11.27
N ASN A 130 -13.01 24.77 -11.50
CA ASN A 130 -13.87 25.90 -11.75
C ASN A 130 -14.38 26.44 -10.41
N SER A 131 -13.64 27.38 -9.82
CA SER A 131 -13.95 27.99 -8.52
C SER A 131 -15.30 28.73 -8.48
N LEU A 132 -15.95 28.95 -9.63
CA LEU A 132 -17.29 29.56 -9.73
C LEU A 132 -18.43 28.53 -9.57
N LYS A 133 -18.11 27.23 -9.54
CA LYS A 133 -19.08 26.13 -9.41
C LYS A 133 -19.07 25.46 -8.03
N ASP A 134 -18.16 25.84 -7.15
CA ASP A 134 -18.11 25.30 -5.79
C ASP A 134 -19.35 25.77 -5.02
N SER A 135 -20.26 24.83 -4.73
CA SER A 135 -21.44 25.05 -3.91
C SER A 135 -21.25 24.46 -2.52
N GLU A 136 -21.84 25.09 -1.49
CA GLU A 136 -21.78 24.60 -0.10
C GLU A 136 -22.38 23.17 0.03
N SER A 137 -23.35 22.83 -0.83
CA SER A 137 -23.89 21.47 -0.93
C SER A 137 -22.86 20.45 -1.41
N ASP A 138 -22.01 20.81 -2.38
CA ASP A 138 -20.94 19.92 -2.86
C ASP A 138 -19.87 19.70 -1.80
N ASP A 139 -19.59 20.72 -0.97
CA ASP A 139 -18.60 20.62 0.10
C ASP A 139 -18.96 19.54 1.14
N SER A 140 -20.21 19.53 1.58
CA SER A 140 -20.71 18.54 2.55
C SER A 140 -20.70 17.11 2.00
N VAL A 141 -20.90 16.94 0.68
CA VAL A 141 -20.88 15.64 0.01
C VAL A 141 -19.45 15.14 -0.14
N VAL A 142 -18.53 16.01 -0.56
CA VAL A 142 -17.10 15.68 -0.73
C VAL A 142 -16.48 15.29 0.61
N ASP A 143 -16.69 16.07 1.67
CA ASP A 143 -16.14 15.73 2.99
C ASP A 143 -16.64 14.36 3.49
N ARG A 144 -17.93 14.08 3.32
CA ARG A 144 -18.52 12.78 3.67
C ARG A 144 -17.88 11.63 2.88
N LEU A 145 -17.69 11.82 1.57
CA LEU A 145 -17.07 10.81 0.71
C LEU A 145 -15.60 10.59 1.05
N LEU A 146 -14.82 11.66 1.28
CA LEU A 146 -13.41 11.58 1.70
C LEU A 146 -13.27 10.92 3.06
N SER A 147 -14.15 11.23 4.02
CA SER A 147 -14.14 10.60 5.34
C SER A 147 -14.48 9.11 5.27
N ARG A 148 -15.46 8.71 4.45
CA ARG A 148 -15.76 7.29 4.20
C ARG A 148 -14.61 6.58 3.49
N TRP A 149 -14.01 7.24 2.49
CA TRP A 149 -12.83 6.71 1.81
C TRP A 149 -11.70 6.49 2.80
N ASN A 150 -11.43 7.46 3.69
CA ASN A 150 -10.38 7.39 4.70
C ASN A 150 -10.60 6.22 5.67
N LEU A 151 -11.85 5.96 6.08
CA LEU A 151 -12.18 4.83 6.93
C LEU A 151 -11.87 3.48 6.25
N VAL A 152 -12.35 3.29 5.02
CA VAL A 152 -12.09 2.06 4.25
C VAL A 152 -10.60 1.90 3.96
N HIS A 153 -9.91 3.00 3.64
CA HIS A 153 -8.47 3.00 3.45
C HIS A 153 -7.73 2.68 4.75
N GLY A 154 -8.25 3.11 5.91
CA GLY A 154 -7.71 2.76 7.22
C GLY A 154 -7.72 1.26 7.49
N ALA A 155 -8.79 0.56 7.11
CA ALA A 155 -8.83 -0.90 7.19
C ALA A 155 -7.75 -1.56 6.29
N ARG A 156 -7.52 -1.00 5.09
CA ARG A 156 -6.46 -1.44 4.18
C ARG A 156 -5.07 -1.22 4.77
N THR A 157 -4.86 -0.09 5.43
CA THR A 157 -3.61 0.23 6.15
C THR A 157 -3.38 -0.74 7.31
N ALA A 158 -4.41 -1.08 8.08
CA ALA A 158 -4.28 -2.04 9.16
C ALA A 158 -3.86 -3.43 8.64
N LEU A 159 -4.46 -3.89 7.53
CA LEU A 159 -4.08 -5.15 6.87
C LEU A 159 -2.63 -5.14 6.39
N SER A 160 -2.16 -4.05 5.77
CA SER A 160 -0.79 -3.98 5.26
C SER A 160 0.26 -3.85 6.35
N VAL A 161 -0.04 -3.13 7.43
CA VAL A 161 0.79 -3.10 8.65
C VAL A 161 0.84 -4.50 9.28
N GLY A 162 -0.31 -5.18 9.40
CA GLY A 162 -0.37 -6.55 9.89
C GLY A 162 0.45 -7.53 9.04
N ALA A 163 0.43 -7.36 7.71
CA ALA A 163 1.25 -8.15 6.79
C ALA A 163 2.76 -7.90 7.04
N LEU A 164 3.17 -6.63 7.16
CA LEU A 164 4.55 -6.26 7.48
C LEU A 164 5.00 -6.86 8.81
N LEU A 165 4.21 -6.71 9.87
CA LEU A 165 4.53 -7.25 11.20
C LEU A 165 4.64 -8.78 11.18
N SER A 166 3.76 -9.46 10.44
CA SER A 166 3.83 -10.91 10.27
C SER A 166 5.12 -11.34 9.57
N ALA A 167 5.52 -10.65 8.49
CA ALA A 167 6.77 -10.94 7.78
C ALA A 167 8.01 -10.67 8.65
N LEU A 168 8.02 -9.57 9.41
CA LEU A 168 9.11 -9.25 10.34
C LEU A 168 9.23 -10.30 11.45
N TYR A 169 8.10 -10.71 12.02
CA TYR A 169 8.07 -11.78 13.02
C TYR A 169 8.61 -13.09 12.44
N ALA A 170 8.20 -13.46 11.21
CA ALA A 170 8.72 -14.65 10.53
C ALA A 170 10.24 -14.62 10.38
N ILE A 171 10.81 -13.45 10.04
CA ILE A 171 12.26 -13.27 9.89
C ILE A 171 12.99 -13.43 11.22
N ILE A 172 12.43 -12.88 12.30
CA ILE A 172 13.03 -12.96 13.64
C ILE A 172 12.92 -14.39 14.20
N ALA A 173 11.81 -15.07 13.96
CA ALA A 173 11.54 -16.41 14.45
C ALA A 173 12.24 -17.52 13.65
N ASP A 174 12.73 -17.22 12.45
CA ASP A 174 13.54 -18.16 11.67
C ASP A 174 14.98 -18.20 12.21
N ASP A 175 15.41 -19.35 12.75
CA ASP A 175 16.77 -19.62 13.28
C ASP A 175 17.92 -19.41 12.27
N SER A 176 17.60 -19.14 11.00
CA SER A 176 18.57 -18.89 9.93
C SER A 176 19.16 -17.49 9.93
N VAL A 177 18.73 -16.60 10.82
CA VAL A 177 19.33 -15.27 11.01
C VAL A 177 20.35 -15.31 12.14
N HIS A 178 21.50 -15.95 11.89
CA HIS A 178 22.70 -15.63 12.67
C HIS A 178 23.13 -14.22 12.28
N PHE A 179 22.76 -13.22 13.09
CA PHE A 179 23.39 -11.90 12.99
C PHE A 179 24.90 -12.09 13.16
N ILE A 180 25.66 -11.85 12.09
CA ILE A 180 27.14 -11.85 12.06
C ILE A 180 27.67 -10.61 12.83
N LEU A 181 26.96 -10.16 13.87
CA LEU A 181 27.32 -8.99 14.66
C LEU A 181 27.91 -9.35 16.02
N PHE A 182 27.92 -10.63 16.40
CA PHE A 182 28.64 -11.10 17.59
C PHE A 182 29.24 -12.49 17.35
N LYS A 183 30.48 -12.50 16.87
CA LYS A 183 31.44 -13.58 17.11
C LYS A 183 32.78 -12.96 17.46
#